data_AF-A0A133V8X0-F1
#
_entry.id   AF-A0A133V8X0-F1
#
_cell.length_a   1.000
_cell.length_b   1.000
_cell.length_c   1.000
_cell.angle_alpha   90.00
_cell.angle_beta   90.00
_cell.angle_gamma   90.00
#
_symmetry.space_group_name_H-M   'P 1'
#
loop_
_entity.id
_entity.type
_entity.pdbx_description
1 polymer ?
#
loop_
_entity_poly.entity_id
_entity_poly.type
_entity_poly.pdbx_seq_one_letter_code
_entity_poly.pdbx_strand_id
1 'polypeptide(L)'
;GQISDVDPHKTGVKVSKAKPLTKDKPSERTARIVNELVKQSYEILKKLPLNKKREENGKLPANIILPRGAASKPDLISFKEKYGVDGEAVAAGALYIGVARSLKLKFKQAEGVTGGADSPIINKAKLAVKRLNKNVNFVFVHIKGADSCGHDHDAEAKISFIEKIDETVGYLLRNLNWSETHMALTGDHSTPIIYGDHVADPVPIVFVGPNVMPDEVKEFNERSVLKGGVGRISGRAVPVLLGYSNLLEKFGE
;
A
#
# COMPACT_ATOMS: atom_id res chain seq x y z
N GLY A 1 -8.37 16.94 -16.72
CA GLY A 1 -8.52 16.08 -17.91
C GLY A 1 -7.38 15.08 -17.96
N GLN A 2 -7.37 14.24 -18.98
CA GLN A 2 -6.37 13.17 -19.16
C GLN A 2 -5.12 13.73 -19.84
N ILE A 3 -3.96 13.53 -19.24
CA ILE A 3 -2.68 14.04 -19.76
C ILE A 3 -1.60 12.96 -19.68
N SER A 4 -0.58 13.06 -20.53
CA SER A 4 0.64 12.26 -20.42
C SER A 4 1.51 12.72 -19.24
N ASP A 5 2.39 11.85 -18.79
CA ASP A 5 3.40 12.16 -17.77
C ASP A 5 4.42 13.20 -18.27
N VAL A 6 4.98 13.92 -17.31
CA VAL A 6 6.17 14.78 -17.48
C VAL A 6 7.44 13.98 -17.19
N ASP A 7 7.37 13.06 -16.23
CA ASP A 7 8.45 12.11 -15.92
C ASP A 7 8.69 11.19 -17.14
N PRO A 8 9.91 11.18 -17.71
CA PRO A 8 10.25 10.29 -18.82
C PRO A 8 10.53 8.84 -18.38
N HIS A 9 10.47 8.53 -17.08
CA HIS A 9 10.72 7.21 -16.48
C HIS A 9 12.13 6.64 -16.75
N LYS A 10 13.06 7.50 -17.20
CA LYS A 10 14.45 7.14 -17.52
C LYS A 10 15.39 8.25 -17.10
N THR A 11 16.59 7.89 -16.68
CA THR A 11 17.67 8.83 -16.41
C THR A 11 18.40 9.22 -17.70
N GLY A 12 19.12 10.36 -17.69
CA GLY A 12 19.91 10.81 -18.83
C GLY A 12 19.12 11.38 -20.02
N VAL A 13 17.79 11.54 -19.88
CA VAL A 13 16.91 12.09 -20.92
C VAL A 13 16.27 13.40 -20.48
N LYS A 14 15.80 14.20 -21.46
CA LYS A 14 15.11 15.46 -21.19
C LYS A 14 13.73 15.23 -20.60
N VAL A 15 13.31 16.15 -19.74
CA VAL A 15 11.95 16.20 -19.17
C VAL A 15 10.91 16.35 -20.29
N SER A 16 9.85 15.55 -20.22
CA SER A 16 8.75 15.59 -21.20
C SER A 16 7.80 16.75 -20.94
N LYS A 17 7.10 17.22 -21.97
CA LYS A 17 5.94 18.09 -21.78
C LYS A 17 4.70 17.24 -21.56
N ALA A 18 3.86 17.60 -20.59
CA ALA A 18 2.53 17.03 -20.47
C ALA A 18 1.73 17.37 -21.74
N LYS A 19 1.15 16.34 -22.36
CA LYS A 19 0.27 16.48 -23.53
C LYS A 19 -1.14 16.03 -23.16
N PRO A 20 -2.20 16.68 -23.66
CA PRO A 20 -3.54 16.15 -23.50
C PRO A 20 -3.65 14.80 -24.24
N LEU A 21 -4.25 13.81 -23.60
CA LEU A 21 -4.51 12.49 -24.21
C LEU A 21 -5.84 12.46 -24.98
N THR A 22 -6.70 13.44 -24.74
CA THR A 22 -8.00 13.63 -25.38
C THR A 22 -8.11 15.05 -25.93
N LYS A 23 -8.95 15.24 -26.96
CA LYS A 23 -9.16 16.55 -27.62
C LYS A 23 -10.16 17.46 -26.88
N ASP A 24 -10.30 17.29 -25.57
CA ASP A 24 -11.24 18.08 -24.76
C ASP A 24 -10.56 19.27 -24.07
N LYS A 25 -11.32 20.37 -23.91
CA LYS A 25 -10.85 21.60 -23.26
C LYS A 25 -10.29 21.35 -21.85
N PRO A 26 -10.90 20.49 -20.99
CA PRO A 26 -10.34 20.16 -19.68
C PRO A 26 -8.91 19.59 -19.74
N SER A 27 -8.62 18.69 -20.68
CA SER A 27 -7.33 18.03 -20.82
C SER A 27 -6.25 18.98 -21.34
N GLU A 28 -6.59 19.82 -22.33
CA GLU A 28 -5.72 20.91 -22.79
C GLU A 28 -5.40 21.89 -21.66
N ARG A 29 -6.42 22.29 -20.90
CA ARG A 29 -6.25 23.18 -19.73
C ARG A 29 -5.35 22.55 -18.68
N THR A 30 -5.56 21.29 -18.33
CA THR A 30 -4.72 20.57 -17.36
C THR A 30 -3.28 20.47 -17.84
N ALA A 31 -3.03 20.07 -19.09
CA ALA A 31 -1.68 19.96 -19.64
C ALA A 31 -0.93 21.30 -19.60
N ARG A 32 -1.61 22.40 -19.96
CA ARG A 32 -1.04 23.76 -19.87
C ARG A 32 -0.65 24.12 -18.43
N ILE A 33 -1.52 23.88 -17.46
CA ILE A 33 -1.27 24.18 -16.04
C ILE A 33 -0.09 23.34 -15.51
N VAL A 34 -0.04 22.05 -15.83
CA VAL A 34 1.04 21.16 -15.38
C VAL A 34 2.39 21.57 -15.99
N ASN A 35 2.43 21.91 -17.28
CA ASN A 35 3.66 22.40 -17.90
C ASN A 35 4.13 23.73 -17.28
N GLU A 36 3.22 24.63 -16.95
CA GLU A 36 3.56 25.88 -16.27
C GLU A 36 4.07 25.64 -14.84
N LEU A 37 3.44 24.72 -14.09
CA LEU A 37 3.92 24.29 -12.78
C LEU A 37 5.36 23.76 -12.85
N VAL A 38 5.65 22.88 -13.81
CA VAL A 38 7.00 22.29 -13.99
C VAL A 38 8.02 23.38 -14.29
N LYS A 39 7.70 24.29 -15.21
CA LYS A 39 8.55 25.42 -15.55
C LYS A 39 8.84 26.31 -14.34
N GLN A 40 7.80 26.71 -13.59
CA GLN A 40 7.97 27.52 -12.39
C GLN A 40 8.76 26.79 -11.31
N SER A 41 8.53 25.49 -11.14
CA SER A 41 9.30 24.67 -10.19
C SER A 41 10.78 24.74 -10.52
N TYR A 42 11.17 24.65 -11.80
CA TYR A 42 12.56 24.76 -12.20
C TYR A 42 13.17 26.12 -11.89
N GLU A 43 12.47 27.19 -12.26
CA GLU A 43 12.95 28.55 -12.07
C GLU A 43 13.14 28.93 -10.60
N ILE A 44 12.28 28.41 -9.72
CA ILE A 44 12.34 28.62 -8.27
C ILE A 44 13.39 27.71 -7.63
N LEU A 45 13.28 26.39 -7.84
CA LEU A 45 14.08 25.40 -7.12
C LEU A 45 15.57 25.51 -7.47
N LYS A 46 15.93 25.81 -8.74
CA LYS A 46 17.34 25.98 -9.14
C LYS A 46 18.06 27.11 -8.40
N LYS A 47 17.32 28.11 -7.89
CA LYS A 47 17.88 29.27 -7.19
C LYS A 47 17.92 29.09 -5.66
N LEU A 48 17.34 28.01 -5.12
CA LEU A 48 17.26 27.81 -3.69
C LEU A 48 18.66 27.68 -3.07
N PRO A 49 18.92 28.33 -1.91
CA PRO A 49 20.19 28.19 -1.18
C PRO A 49 20.55 26.72 -0.90
N LEU A 50 19.55 25.87 -0.65
CA LEU A 50 19.74 24.44 -0.48
C LEU A 50 20.38 23.78 -1.72
N ASN A 51 19.93 24.12 -2.93
CA ASN A 51 20.48 23.54 -4.16
C ASN A 51 21.87 24.09 -4.49
N LYS A 52 22.11 25.38 -4.22
CA LYS A 52 23.48 25.95 -4.29
C LYS A 52 24.45 25.20 -3.38
N LYS A 53 24.06 24.97 -2.12
CA LYS A 53 24.85 24.20 -1.16
C LYS A 53 25.04 22.74 -1.61
N ARG A 54 24.06 22.13 -2.28
CA ARG A 54 24.22 20.77 -2.83
C ARG A 54 25.32 20.76 -3.90
N GLU A 55 25.27 21.71 -4.83
CA GLU A 55 26.25 21.86 -5.91
C GLU A 55 27.66 22.13 -5.37
N GLU A 56 27.81 23.04 -4.39
CA GLU A 56 29.08 23.32 -3.70
C GLU A 56 29.69 22.06 -3.06
N ASN A 57 28.85 21.13 -2.60
CA ASN A 57 29.28 19.86 -2.03
C ASN A 57 29.37 18.71 -3.06
N GLY A 58 29.37 19.03 -4.37
CA GLY A 58 29.45 18.04 -5.44
C GLY A 58 28.21 17.15 -5.61
N LYS A 59 27.07 17.52 -5.01
CA LYS A 59 25.80 16.78 -5.12
C LYS A 59 24.91 17.37 -6.22
N LEU A 60 24.14 16.51 -6.88
CA LEU A 60 23.15 16.95 -7.88
C LEU A 60 22.05 17.82 -7.23
N PRO A 61 21.67 18.96 -7.83
CA PRO A 61 20.58 19.78 -7.31
C PRO A 61 19.21 19.11 -7.54
N ALA A 62 18.32 19.20 -6.57
CA ALA A 62 16.92 18.80 -6.70
C ALA A 62 16.12 20.01 -7.22
N ASN A 63 16.27 20.31 -8.51
CA ASN A 63 15.89 21.60 -9.09
C ASN A 63 14.63 21.58 -9.95
N ILE A 64 13.92 20.46 -10.11
CA ILE A 64 12.70 20.39 -10.92
C ILE A 64 11.75 19.33 -10.35
N ILE A 65 10.44 19.54 -10.50
CA ILE A 65 9.42 18.55 -10.16
C ILE A 65 9.06 17.78 -11.43
N LEU A 66 8.93 16.45 -11.31
CA LEU A 66 8.50 15.55 -12.39
C LEU A 66 7.12 14.94 -12.06
N PRO A 67 6.00 15.58 -12.43
CA PRO A 67 4.67 15.01 -12.25
C PRO A 67 4.46 13.76 -13.11
N ARG A 68 3.78 12.77 -12.53
CA ARG A 68 3.38 11.52 -13.20
C ARG A 68 2.08 10.97 -12.60
N GLY A 69 1.41 10.08 -13.34
CA GLY A 69 0.22 9.38 -12.86
C GLY A 69 -0.97 10.31 -12.68
N ALA A 70 -1.24 11.17 -13.67
CA ALA A 70 -2.37 12.09 -13.62
C ALA A 70 -3.70 11.32 -13.51
N ALA A 71 -4.41 11.52 -12.40
CA ALA A 71 -5.67 10.85 -12.12
C ALA A 71 -6.68 11.82 -11.50
N SER A 72 -7.96 11.55 -11.71
CA SER A 72 -9.05 12.16 -10.95
C SER A 72 -9.35 11.29 -9.74
N LYS A 73 -9.72 11.92 -8.61
CA LYS A 73 -10.18 11.19 -7.44
C LYS A 73 -11.46 10.42 -7.82
N PRO A 74 -11.50 9.08 -7.71
CA PRO A 74 -12.70 8.31 -7.98
C PRO A 74 -13.74 8.60 -6.88
N ASP A 75 -15.02 8.59 -7.25
CA ASP A 75 -16.10 8.55 -6.28
C ASP A 75 -16.34 7.09 -5.90
N LEU A 76 -15.99 6.73 -4.65
CA LEU A 76 -16.04 5.37 -4.15
C LEU A 76 -17.07 5.28 -3.02
N ILE A 77 -17.88 4.22 -3.08
CA ILE A 77 -18.73 3.80 -1.97
C ILE A 77 -17.83 3.59 -0.74
N SER A 78 -18.28 4.09 0.40
CA SER A 78 -17.50 3.97 1.63
C SER A 78 -17.43 2.52 2.12
N PHE A 79 -16.39 2.18 2.89
CA PHE A 79 -16.25 0.82 3.44
C PHE A 79 -17.46 0.43 4.31
N LYS A 80 -17.94 1.37 5.13
CA LYS A 80 -19.15 1.19 5.96
C LYS A 80 -20.39 0.97 5.12
N GLU A 81 -20.61 1.78 4.10
CA GLU A 81 -21.77 1.64 3.21
C GLU A 81 -21.74 0.32 2.43
N LYS A 82 -20.55 -0.15 2.05
CA LYS A 82 -20.39 -1.39 1.30
C LYS A 82 -20.54 -2.66 2.16
N TYR A 83 -20.08 -2.63 3.41
CA TYR A 83 -19.97 -3.83 4.24
C TYR A 83 -20.70 -3.74 5.59
N GLY A 84 -21.35 -2.63 5.91
CA GLY A 84 -21.99 -2.39 7.22
C GLY A 84 -21.02 -2.13 8.37
N VAL A 85 -19.70 -2.18 8.12
CA VAL A 85 -18.66 -2.19 9.16
C VAL A 85 -17.83 -0.91 9.14
N ASP A 86 -17.65 -0.28 10.30
CA ASP A 86 -16.66 0.79 10.48
C ASP A 86 -15.25 0.22 10.66
N GLY A 87 -14.25 0.92 10.12
CA GLY A 87 -12.88 0.45 10.21
C GLY A 87 -11.81 1.54 10.19
N GLU A 88 -10.60 1.11 10.54
CA GLU A 88 -9.42 1.96 10.56
C GLU A 88 -8.29 1.36 9.71
N ALA A 89 -7.41 2.22 9.21
CA ALA A 89 -6.22 1.83 8.46
C ALA A 89 -4.96 2.28 9.20
N VAL A 90 -4.07 1.33 9.47
CA VAL A 90 -2.74 1.54 10.02
C VAL A 90 -1.72 1.38 8.89
N ALA A 91 -1.26 2.50 8.35
CA ALA A 91 -0.34 2.56 7.22
C ALA A 91 0.71 3.67 7.40
N ALA A 92 1.68 3.73 6.49
CA ALA A 92 2.70 4.79 6.46
C ALA A 92 2.81 5.46 5.10
N GLY A 93 2.76 4.69 4.01
CA GLY A 93 2.87 5.23 2.65
C GLY A 93 1.66 6.07 2.24
N ALA A 94 1.92 7.25 1.65
CA ALA A 94 0.89 8.19 1.24
C ALA A 94 -0.18 7.58 0.31
N LEU A 95 0.19 6.64 -0.56
CA LEU A 95 -0.74 5.91 -1.43
C LEU A 95 -1.81 5.17 -0.62
N TYR A 96 -1.40 4.35 0.35
CA TYR A 96 -2.31 3.55 1.19
C TYR A 96 -3.17 4.43 2.10
N ILE A 97 -2.62 5.55 2.58
CA ILE A 97 -3.39 6.56 3.30
C ILE A 97 -4.45 7.18 2.39
N GLY A 98 -4.11 7.47 1.13
CA GLY A 98 -5.03 7.97 0.11
C GLY A 98 -6.16 6.99 -0.18
N VAL A 99 -5.83 5.70 -0.38
CA VAL A 99 -6.83 4.63 -0.61
C VAL A 99 -7.77 4.49 0.59
N ALA A 100 -7.22 4.43 1.81
CA ALA A 100 -8.02 4.35 3.03
C ALA A 100 -9.00 5.53 3.17
N ARG A 101 -8.53 6.76 2.91
CA ARG A 101 -9.35 7.97 2.94
C ARG A 101 -10.43 7.97 1.86
N SER A 102 -10.13 7.47 0.66
CA SER A 102 -11.12 7.33 -0.42
C SER A 102 -12.24 6.35 -0.04
N LEU A 103 -11.96 5.34 0.79
CA LEU A 103 -12.95 4.41 1.35
C LEU A 103 -13.58 4.90 2.67
N LYS A 104 -13.26 6.13 3.11
CA LYS A 104 -13.68 6.74 4.39
C LYS A 104 -13.24 5.95 5.65
N LEU A 105 -12.20 5.12 5.55
CA LEU A 105 -11.57 4.49 6.71
C LEU A 105 -10.79 5.53 7.53
N LYS A 106 -10.86 5.46 8.86
CA LYS A 106 -10.08 6.37 9.72
C LYS A 106 -8.61 5.95 9.68
N PHE A 107 -7.74 6.86 9.26
CA PHE A 107 -6.31 6.61 9.26
C PHE A 107 -5.72 6.76 10.68
N LYS A 108 -4.80 5.86 11.05
CA LYS A 108 -3.97 5.95 12.24
C LYS A 108 -2.50 5.71 11.89
N GLN A 109 -1.62 6.58 12.38
CA GLN A 109 -0.19 6.41 12.26
C GLN A 109 0.36 5.76 13.53
N ALA A 110 1.13 4.68 13.36
CA ALA A 110 1.88 4.08 14.45
C ALA A 110 3.16 4.89 14.70
N GLU A 111 3.57 4.97 15.96
CA GLU A 111 4.73 5.73 16.40
C GLU A 111 6.03 5.22 15.75
N GLY A 112 6.87 6.15 15.29
CA GLY A 112 8.18 5.86 14.68
C GLY A 112 8.13 5.17 13.31
N VAL A 113 6.94 4.87 12.78
CA VAL A 113 6.81 4.15 11.51
C VAL A 113 7.00 5.08 10.31
N THR A 114 8.00 4.76 9.49
CA THR A 114 8.39 5.50 8.28
C THR A 114 7.88 4.86 6.99
N GLY A 115 7.65 3.54 7.00
CA GLY A 115 7.30 2.77 5.80
C GLY A 115 8.51 2.22 5.02
N GLY A 116 9.74 2.50 5.45
CA GLY A 116 10.95 1.88 4.92
C GLY A 116 11.25 0.49 5.52
N ALA A 117 12.33 -0.14 5.07
CA ALA A 117 12.80 -1.44 5.57
C ALA A 117 13.31 -1.39 7.04
N ASP A 118 13.68 -0.20 7.50
CA ASP A 118 14.10 0.12 8.86
C ASP A 118 12.92 0.45 9.80
N SER A 119 11.70 0.55 9.25
CA SER A 119 10.52 0.95 10.01
C SER A 119 10.21 -0.04 11.16
N PRO A 120 9.89 0.45 12.38
CA PRO A 120 9.49 -0.40 13.52
C PRO A 120 8.07 -0.94 13.33
N ILE A 121 7.89 -1.90 12.40
CA ILE A 121 6.57 -2.40 11.97
C ILE A 121 5.76 -3.05 13.09
N ILE A 122 6.42 -3.55 14.14
CA ILE A 122 5.76 -4.06 15.36
C ILE A 122 4.83 -3.02 16.00
N ASN A 123 5.14 -1.72 15.89
CA ASN A 123 4.29 -0.66 16.43
C ASN A 123 2.94 -0.57 15.70
N LYS A 124 2.86 -1.03 14.45
CA LYS A 124 1.58 -1.16 13.74
C LYS A 124 0.71 -2.25 14.35
N ALA A 125 1.28 -3.41 14.69
CA ALA A 125 0.56 -4.49 15.34
C ALA A 125 0.07 -4.10 16.74
N LYS A 126 0.94 -3.46 17.55
CA LYS A 126 0.57 -2.89 18.86
C LYS A 126 -0.61 -1.92 18.74
N LEU A 127 -0.57 -1.03 17.75
CA LEU A 127 -1.65 -0.11 17.49
C LEU A 127 -2.92 -0.85 17.06
N ALA A 128 -2.83 -1.82 16.15
CA ALA A 128 -3.98 -2.61 15.70
C ALA A 128 -4.70 -3.31 16.86
N VAL A 129 -3.97 -4.01 17.72
CA VAL A 129 -4.50 -4.63 18.95
C VAL A 129 -5.20 -3.58 19.83
N LYS A 130 -4.55 -2.44 20.08
CA LYS A 130 -5.14 -1.34 20.86
C LYS A 130 -6.40 -0.78 20.23
N ARG A 131 -6.54 -0.80 18.89
CA ARG A 131 -7.76 -0.33 18.20
C ARG A 131 -8.87 -1.35 18.32
N LEU A 132 -8.59 -2.63 18.08
CA LEU A 132 -9.57 -3.72 18.24
C LEU A 132 -10.12 -3.77 19.68
N ASN A 133 -9.24 -3.66 20.69
CA ASN A 133 -9.64 -3.60 22.12
C ASN A 133 -10.44 -2.35 22.50
N LYS A 134 -10.56 -1.36 21.60
CA LYS A 134 -11.38 -0.15 21.77
C LYS A 134 -12.63 -0.19 20.89
N ASN A 135 -13.15 -1.38 20.60
CA ASN A 135 -14.38 -1.63 19.85
C ASN A 135 -14.32 -1.09 18.40
N VAL A 136 -13.16 -1.20 17.75
CA VAL A 136 -13.07 -1.03 16.29
C VAL A 136 -13.33 -2.37 15.64
N ASN A 137 -14.28 -2.44 14.72
CA ASN A 137 -14.72 -3.71 14.12
C ASN A 137 -13.79 -4.23 13.01
N PHE A 138 -13.00 -3.34 12.39
CA PHE A 138 -12.07 -3.71 11.33
C PHE A 138 -10.80 -2.84 11.38
N VAL A 139 -9.63 -3.48 11.30
CA VAL A 139 -8.34 -2.78 11.19
C VAL A 139 -7.55 -3.35 10.01
N PHE A 140 -7.28 -2.51 9.03
CA PHE A 140 -6.35 -2.82 7.94
C PHE A 140 -4.94 -2.40 8.32
N VAL A 141 -3.98 -3.33 8.32
CA VAL A 141 -2.56 -3.04 8.58
C VAL A 141 -1.76 -3.22 7.30
N HIS A 142 -1.10 -2.15 6.84
CA HIS A 142 -0.23 -2.21 5.67
C HIS A 142 1.23 -2.27 6.06
N ILE A 143 2.02 -3.13 5.43
CA ILE A 143 3.48 -3.26 5.62
C ILE A 143 4.15 -3.17 4.25
N LYS A 144 5.13 -2.25 4.08
CA LYS A 144 5.72 -1.91 2.77
C LYS A 144 7.11 -2.51 2.52
N GLY A 145 7.93 -2.68 3.55
CA GLY A 145 9.39 -2.85 3.37
C GLY A 145 9.80 -4.04 2.51
N ALA A 146 9.09 -5.16 2.56
CA ALA A 146 9.37 -6.35 1.75
C ALA A 146 9.32 -6.08 0.24
N ASP A 147 8.42 -5.19 -0.21
CA ASP A 147 8.32 -4.80 -1.61
C ASP A 147 9.52 -3.95 -2.03
N SER A 148 9.97 -3.02 -1.18
CA SER A 148 11.15 -2.21 -1.45
C SER A 148 12.41 -3.06 -1.62
N CYS A 149 12.64 -4.03 -0.72
CA CYS A 149 13.74 -5.00 -0.89
C CYS A 149 13.62 -5.82 -2.18
N GLY A 150 12.38 -6.10 -2.61
CA GLY A 150 12.06 -6.69 -3.92
C GLY A 150 12.60 -5.87 -5.08
N HIS A 151 12.22 -4.58 -5.15
CA HIS A 151 12.68 -3.63 -6.18
C HIS A 151 14.20 -3.41 -6.17
N ASP A 152 14.82 -3.45 -5.00
CA ASP A 152 16.26 -3.24 -4.83
C ASP A 152 17.12 -4.47 -5.18
N HIS A 153 16.49 -5.58 -5.62
CA HIS A 153 17.15 -6.87 -5.87
C HIS A 153 17.91 -7.44 -4.65
N ASP A 154 17.51 -7.07 -3.43
CA ASP A 154 18.19 -7.44 -2.19
C ASP A 154 17.48 -8.61 -1.49
N ALA A 155 17.96 -9.82 -1.76
CA ALA A 155 17.39 -11.04 -1.20
C ALA A 155 17.54 -11.11 0.33
N GLU A 156 18.71 -10.76 0.85
CA GLU A 156 19.01 -10.85 2.29
C GLU A 156 18.14 -9.87 3.06
N ALA A 157 18.04 -8.62 2.61
CA ALA A 157 17.17 -7.64 3.23
C ALA A 157 15.69 -8.05 3.17
N LYS A 158 15.25 -8.67 2.06
CA LYS A 158 13.86 -9.15 1.93
C LYS A 158 13.58 -10.30 2.91
N ILE A 159 14.50 -11.25 3.06
CA ILE A 159 14.39 -12.35 4.05
C ILE A 159 14.31 -11.77 5.46
N SER A 160 15.28 -10.94 5.86
CA SER A 160 15.27 -10.32 7.19
C SER A 160 14.03 -9.47 7.44
N PHE A 161 13.47 -8.84 6.42
CA PHE A 161 12.23 -8.09 6.57
C PHE A 161 11.00 -9.01 6.73
N ILE A 162 10.97 -10.16 6.06
CA ILE A 162 9.92 -11.18 6.26
C ILE A 162 10.00 -11.76 7.67
N GLU A 163 11.19 -11.99 8.22
CA GLU A 163 11.37 -12.41 9.63
C GLU A 163 10.82 -11.35 10.60
N LYS A 164 11.05 -10.06 10.35
CA LYS A 164 10.41 -8.97 11.12
C LYS A 164 8.88 -8.99 11.01
N ILE A 165 8.33 -9.37 9.86
CA ILE A 165 6.89 -9.57 9.68
C ILE A 165 6.43 -10.74 10.54
N ASP A 166 7.17 -11.85 10.56
CA ASP A 166 6.86 -13.02 11.40
C ASP A 166 6.82 -12.66 12.89
N GLU A 167 7.82 -11.92 13.40
CA GLU A 167 7.79 -11.41 14.78
C GLU A 167 6.56 -10.54 15.06
N THR A 168 6.18 -9.70 14.08
CA THR A 168 5.01 -8.83 14.15
C THR A 168 3.70 -9.62 14.16
N VAL A 169 3.60 -10.67 13.36
CA VAL A 169 2.48 -11.62 13.36
C VAL A 169 2.44 -12.38 14.68
N GLY A 170 3.58 -12.85 15.18
CA GLY A 170 3.69 -13.50 16.49
C GLY A 170 3.18 -12.62 17.63
N TYR A 171 3.40 -11.30 17.57
CA TYR A 171 2.81 -10.36 18.52
C TYR A 171 1.28 -10.32 18.40
N LEU A 172 0.71 -10.27 17.18
CA LEU A 172 -0.74 -10.33 16.99
C LEU A 172 -1.32 -11.63 17.55
N LEU A 173 -0.70 -12.78 17.24
CA LEU A 173 -1.09 -14.10 17.75
C LEU A 173 -1.16 -14.15 19.27
N ARG A 174 -0.24 -13.49 19.98
CA ARG A 174 -0.21 -13.47 21.45
C ARG A 174 -1.16 -12.47 22.11
N ASN A 175 -1.61 -11.44 21.39
CA ASN A 175 -2.29 -10.29 22.00
C ASN A 175 -3.72 -10.05 21.50
N LEU A 176 -4.19 -10.82 20.51
CA LEU A 176 -5.57 -10.78 20.04
C LEU A 176 -6.44 -11.79 20.80
N ASN A 177 -7.71 -11.44 21.01
CA ASN A 177 -8.71 -12.38 21.52
C ASN A 177 -9.22 -13.27 20.37
N TRP A 178 -8.64 -14.46 20.20
CA TRP A 178 -8.97 -15.36 19.10
C TRP A 178 -10.36 -16.01 19.19
N SER A 179 -11.07 -15.90 20.33
CA SER A 179 -12.47 -16.34 20.38
C SER A 179 -13.42 -15.41 19.60
N GLU A 180 -12.97 -14.19 19.27
CA GLU A 180 -13.79 -13.14 18.66
C GLU A 180 -13.11 -12.47 17.46
N THR A 181 -11.84 -12.81 17.17
CA THR A 181 -11.05 -12.13 16.15
C THR A 181 -10.80 -13.02 14.94
N HIS A 182 -11.02 -12.47 13.75
CA HIS A 182 -10.58 -13.03 12.49
C HIS A 182 -9.44 -12.20 11.91
N MET A 183 -8.48 -12.87 11.26
CA MET A 183 -7.37 -12.24 10.57
C MET A 183 -7.18 -12.85 9.20
N ALA A 184 -6.90 -12.01 8.21
CA ALA A 184 -6.36 -12.41 6.93
C ALA A 184 -4.95 -11.85 6.77
N LEU A 185 -4.01 -12.67 6.29
CA LEU A 185 -2.65 -12.26 5.96
C LEU A 185 -2.35 -12.63 4.50
N THR A 186 -1.88 -11.66 3.72
CA THR A 186 -1.54 -11.82 2.30
C THR A 186 -0.62 -10.69 1.84
N GLY A 187 -0.02 -10.83 0.66
CA GLY A 187 0.50 -9.70 -0.12
C GLY A 187 -0.58 -9.09 -1.01
N ASP A 188 -0.37 -7.86 -1.49
CA ASP A 188 -1.19 -7.23 -2.53
C ASP A 188 -0.70 -7.58 -3.95
N HIS A 189 0.59 -7.87 -4.11
CA HIS A 189 1.20 -8.39 -5.35
C HIS A 189 2.53 -9.09 -5.07
N SER A 190 3.07 -9.75 -6.12
CA SER A 190 4.38 -10.39 -6.10
C SER A 190 5.45 -9.45 -6.66
N THR A 191 6.58 -9.33 -5.97
CA THR A 191 7.76 -8.55 -6.40
C THR A 191 9.01 -9.42 -6.27
N PRO A 192 9.33 -10.29 -7.25
CA PRO A 192 10.44 -11.23 -7.17
C PRO A 192 11.79 -10.52 -7.25
N ILE A 193 12.75 -10.97 -6.44
CA ILE A 193 14.12 -10.41 -6.41
C ILE A 193 14.77 -10.45 -7.79
N ILE A 194 14.57 -11.50 -8.58
CA ILE A 194 15.21 -11.62 -9.90
C ILE A 194 14.70 -10.58 -10.90
N TYR A 195 13.46 -10.13 -10.74
CA TYR A 195 12.82 -9.19 -11.67
C TYR A 195 12.92 -7.75 -11.19
N GLY A 196 12.87 -7.51 -9.87
CA GLY A 196 12.96 -6.18 -9.30
C GLY A 196 11.74 -5.30 -9.57
N ASP A 197 10.62 -5.89 -9.98
CA ASP A 197 9.37 -5.19 -10.25
C ASP A 197 8.17 -6.13 -10.04
N HIS A 198 6.95 -5.61 -10.16
CA HIS A 198 5.74 -6.35 -9.90
C HIS A 198 5.47 -7.37 -11.02
N VAL A 199 5.09 -8.59 -10.63
CA VAL A 199 4.70 -9.66 -11.56
C VAL A 199 3.31 -10.21 -11.22
N ALA A 200 2.74 -10.99 -12.14
CA ALA A 200 1.40 -11.54 -12.03
C ALA A 200 1.32 -12.87 -11.25
N ASP A 201 2.42 -13.32 -10.64
CA ASP A 201 2.45 -14.54 -9.82
C ASP A 201 1.49 -14.41 -8.63
N PRO A 202 0.73 -15.47 -8.30
CA PRO A 202 -0.21 -15.43 -7.19
C PRO A 202 0.51 -15.24 -5.85
N VAL A 203 -0.15 -14.55 -4.93
CA VAL A 203 0.36 -14.30 -3.57
C VAL A 203 -0.22 -15.29 -2.56
N PRO A 204 0.55 -15.74 -1.56
CA PRO A 204 0.04 -16.53 -0.45
C PRO A 204 -1.04 -15.80 0.35
N ILE A 205 -2.10 -16.50 0.74
CA ILE A 205 -3.14 -15.98 1.63
C ILE A 205 -3.52 -17.01 2.70
N VAL A 206 -3.76 -16.54 3.92
CA VAL A 206 -4.30 -17.34 5.03
C VAL A 206 -5.42 -16.56 5.72
N PHE A 207 -6.47 -17.28 6.11
CA PHE A 207 -7.53 -16.80 7.00
C PHE A 207 -7.46 -17.59 8.31
N VAL A 208 -7.61 -16.93 9.44
CA VAL A 208 -7.61 -17.55 10.77
C VAL A 208 -8.62 -16.86 11.67
N GLY A 209 -9.31 -17.63 12.51
CA GLY A 209 -10.29 -17.14 13.45
C GLY A 209 -11.40 -18.16 13.73
N PRO A 210 -12.41 -17.80 14.53
CA PRO A 210 -13.58 -18.64 14.79
C PRO A 210 -14.26 -19.10 13.49
N ASN A 211 -14.77 -20.33 13.46
CA ASN A 211 -15.51 -20.92 12.32
C ASN A 211 -14.71 -21.09 11.01
N VAL A 212 -13.42 -20.72 10.97
CA VAL A 212 -12.54 -21.06 9.85
C VAL A 212 -12.15 -22.53 9.99
N MET A 213 -12.49 -23.36 9.00
CA MET A 213 -12.10 -24.77 8.97
C MET A 213 -10.62 -24.89 8.59
N PRO A 214 -9.73 -25.37 9.47
CA PRO A 214 -8.31 -25.51 9.15
C PRO A 214 -8.09 -26.62 8.11
N ASP A 215 -7.15 -26.40 7.20
CA ASP A 215 -6.64 -27.43 6.31
C ASP A 215 -5.34 -28.07 6.88
N GLU A 216 -4.69 -28.92 6.09
CA GLU A 216 -3.48 -29.63 6.50
C GLU A 216 -2.19 -28.81 6.36
N VAL A 217 -2.24 -27.61 5.75
CA VAL A 217 -1.04 -26.79 5.50
C VAL A 217 -0.46 -26.28 6.83
N LYS A 218 0.86 -26.42 7.00
CA LYS A 218 1.58 -26.03 8.23
C LYS A 218 2.56 -24.88 8.04
N GLU A 219 2.78 -24.44 6.81
CA GLU A 219 3.78 -23.42 6.47
C GLU A 219 3.16 -22.36 5.56
N PHE A 220 3.54 -21.11 5.76
CA PHE A 220 3.10 -19.98 4.95
C PHE A 220 4.18 -19.57 3.95
N ASN A 221 4.14 -20.17 2.76
CA ASN A 221 4.98 -19.83 1.61
C ASN A 221 4.25 -20.18 0.30
N GLU A 222 4.79 -19.71 -0.83
CA GLU A 222 4.18 -19.84 -2.16
C GLU A 222 3.87 -21.28 -2.56
N ARG A 223 4.66 -22.26 -2.11
CA ARG A 223 4.46 -23.68 -2.48
C ARG A 223 3.47 -24.36 -1.56
N SER A 224 3.58 -24.14 -0.26
CA SER A 224 2.75 -24.80 0.75
C SER A 224 1.28 -24.38 0.63
N VAL A 225 1.00 -23.10 0.39
CA VAL A 225 -0.37 -22.57 0.25
C VAL A 225 -1.11 -23.05 -0.99
N LEU A 226 -0.43 -23.61 -2.00
CA LEU A 226 -1.09 -24.20 -3.17
C LEU A 226 -1.96 -25.41 -2.82
N LYS A 227 -1.69 -26.04 -1.66
CA LYS A 227 -2.46 -27.17 -1.13
C LYS A 227 -3.57 -26.72 -0.16
N GLY A 228 -3.71 -25.42 0.08
CA GLY A 228 -4.66 -24.86 1.03
C GLY A 228 -6.11 -24.98 0.56
N GLY A 229 -7.02 -25.17 1.50
CA GLY A 229 -8.46 -25.36 1.24
C GLY A 229 -9.17 -24.12 0.66
N VAL A 230 -8.56 -22.94 0.77
CA VAL A 230 -9.03 -21.69 0.14
C VAL A 230 -8.97 -21.78 -1.39
N GLY A 231 -8.05 -22.59 -1.94
CA GLY A 231 -7.78 -22.65 -3.37
C GLY A 231 -7.27 -21.32 -3.93
N ARG A 232 -7.52 -21.08 -5.22
CA ARG A 232 -7.11 -19.85 -5.92
C ARG A 232 -8.27 -18.86 -6.01
N ILE A 233 -8.20 -17.80 -5.22
CA ILE A 233 -9.21 -16.73 -5.21
C ILE A 233 -8.66 -15.42 -5.79
N SER A 234 -9.58 -14.52 -6.18
CA SER A 234 -9.23 -13.13 -6.46
C SER A 234 -8.85 -12.38 -5.18
N GLY A 235 -8.21 -11.22 -5.28
CA GLY A 235 -7.81 -10.37 -4.14
C GLY A 235 -8.95 -9.80 -3.27
N ARG A 236 -10.18 -10.31 -3.41
CA ARG A 236 -11.36 -9.95 -2.60
C ARG A 236 -11.32 -10.65 -1.23
N ALA A 237 -10.25 -10.43 -0.46
CA ALA A 237 -10.08 -11.04 0.86
C ALA A 237 -11.07 -10.50 1.91
N VAL A 238 -11.43 -9.21 1.85
CA VAL A 238 -12.32 -8.58 2.84
C VAL A 238 -13.70 -9.25 2.92
N PRO A 239 -14.43 -9.48 1.81
CA PRO A 239 -15.70 -10.22 1.87
C PRO A 239 -15.58 -11.62 2.48
N VAL A 240 -14.50 -12.36 2.18
CA VAL A 240 -14.25 -13.69 2.75
C VAL A 240 -14.03 -13.59 4.26
N LEU A 241 -13.18 -12.66 4.69
CA LEU A 241 -12.90 -12.40 6.11
C LEU A 241 -14.18 -12.03 6.89
N LEU A 242 -14.98 -11.09 6.36
CA LEU A 242 -16.21 -10.64 7.01
C LEU A 242 -17.33 -11.69 6.98
N GLY A 243 -17.29 -12.62 6.02
CA GLY A 243 -18.19 -13.77 5.97
C GLY A 243 -18.04 -14.71 7.17
N TYR A 244 -16.84 -14.80 7.74
CA TYR A 244 -16.61 -15.57 8.97
C TYR A 244 -16.98 -14.83 10.26
N SER A 245 -17.07 -13.50 10.21
CA SER A 245 -17.27 -12.65 11.40
C SER A 245 -18.74 -12.33 11.70
N ASN A 246 -19.71 -12.91 10.97
CA ASN A 246 -21.14 -12.60 11.06
C ASN A 246 -21.48 -11.10 10.93
N LEU A 247 -20.60 -10.31 10.32
CA LEU A 247 -20.79 -8.86 10.15
C LEU A 247 -21.46 -8.50 8.81
N LEU A 248 -21.61 -9.47 7.90
CA LEU A 248 -22.26 -9.26 6.61
C LEU A 248 -23.76 -9.57 6.70
N GLU A 249 -24.55 -8.70 6.08
CA GLU A 249 -25.96 -8.96 5.83
C GLU A 249 -26.11 -9.99 4.69
N LYS A 250 -27.10 -10.87 4.81
CA LYS A 250 -27.47 -11.76 3.71
C LYS A 250 -28.13 -10.94 2.59
N PHE A 251 -27.85 -11.32 1.35
CA PHE A 251 -28.54 -10.74 0.20
C PHE A 251 -29.81 -11.54 -0.11
N GLY A 252 -30.97 -10.87 -0.16
CA GLY A 252 -32.25 -11.47 -0.54
C GLY A 252 -33.17 -11.90 0.61
N GLU A 253 -32.89 -11.48 1.85
CA GLU A 253 -33.85 -11.46 2.96
C GLU A 253 -34.34 -10.03 3.20
#